data_AF-A0A066ZQZ6-F1
#
_entry.id   AF-A0A066ZQZ6-F1
#
_cell.length_a   1.000
_cell.length_b   1.000
_cell.length_c   1.000
_cell.angle_alpha   90.00
_cell.angle_beta   90.00
_cell.angle_gamma   90.00
#
_symmetry.space_group_name_H-M   'P 1'
#
loop_
_entity.id
_entity.type
_entity.pdbx_description
1 polymer ?
#
loop_
_entity_poly.entity_id
_entity_poly.type
_entity_poly.pdbx_seq_one_letter_code
_entity_poly.pdbx_strand_id
1 'polypeptide(L)'
;MKLPITFIYHAEVIKKRCRKPVTVPVKATVSIEIKEFISLPVAFRLGDIELFWDAEAKRLWKWSYPDYKDAPKERVLKLTVDFHTRNCGVDYKYSMPGTEAPFHNIWFRMSSGIHEWLKDEIVLWESSVKESVGIREWVSDNRQEVIDFIEKKAAGMATMNGYMLEAAREPIYYTCTFGMGSNHGGTGLFVGSTKASVAEESFEFPADQLSEAIEYAESVALNRGDTDSVPMSPSGGVVQVLIPEAVQFRRKNAPDSTVVESVAGNEVLCD
;
A
#
# COMPACT_ATOMS: atom_id res chain seq x y z
N MET A 1 -3.53 16.36 -11.89
CA MET A 1 -2.30 16.32 -12.73
C MET A 1 -2.41 15.30 -13.86
N LYS A 2 -2.04 15.65 -15.08
CA LYS A 2 -2.02 14.72 -16.24
C LYS A 2 -0.58 14.33 -16.61
N LEU A 3 -0.28 13.04 -16.61
CA LEU A 3 1.05 12.49 -16.87
C LEU A 3 1.07 11.63 -18.15
N PRO A 4 2.00 11.86 -19.09
CA PRO A 4 2.28 10.93 -20.17
C PRO A 4 3.23 9.84 -19.66
N ILE A 5 2.71 8.64 -19.44
CA ILE A 5 3.49 7.50 -18.94
C ILE A 5 3.91 6.65 -20.13
N THR A 6 5.21 6.61 -20.37
CA THR A 6 5.81 5.73 -21.36
C THR A 6 6.09 4.36 -20.74
N PHE A 7 5.68 3.30 -21.43
CA PHE A 7 5.81 1.92 -20.96
C PHE A 7 6.15 0.96 -22.10
N ILE A 8 6.59 -0.24 -21.74
CA ILE A 8 6.91 -1.32 -22.67
C ILE A 8 5.97 -2.51 -22.41
N TYR A 9 5.45 -3.08 -23.49
CA TYR A 9 4.58 -4.26 -23.48
C TYR A 9 5.04 -5.29 -24.52
N HIS A 10 4.55 -6.52 -24.40
CA HIS A 10 4.79 -7.62 -25.34
C HIS A 10 3.71 -7.68 -26.41
N ALA A 11 4.14 -7.81 -27.66
CA ALA A 11 3.27 -8.17 -28.76
C ALA A 11 3.78 -9.44 -29.46
N GLU A 12 2.86 -10.33 -29.81
CA GLU A 12 3.13 -11.44 -30.71
C GLU A 12 2.79 -11.01 -32.14
N VAL A 13 3.80 -11.03 -33.01
CA VAL A 13 3.65 -10.57 -34.40
C VAL A 13 4.22 -11.60 -35.38
N ILE A 14 3.66 -11.66 -36.59
CA ILE A 14 4.24 -12.43 -37.70
C ILE A 14 4.90 -11.44 -38.66
N LYS A 15 6.22 -11.57 -38.85
CA LYS A 15 6.98 -10.74 -39.81
C LYS A 15 6.73 -11.20 -41.25
N LYS A 16 6.87 -10.31 -42.25
CA LYS A 16 6.61 -10.56 -43.69
C LYS A 16 7.22 -11.85 -44.25
N ARG A 17 8.45 -12.19 -43.85
CA ARG A 17 9.18 -13.39 -44.31
C ARG A 17 9.10 -14.58 -43.35
N CYS A 18 8.32 -14.47 -42.28
CA CYS A 18 8.20 -15.49 -41.24
C CYS A 18 6.83 -16.16 -41.29
N ARG A 19 6.75 -17.39 -40.78
CA ARG A 19 5.48 -18.13 -40.63
C ARG A 19 5.01 -18.25 -39.18
N LYS A 20 5.95 -18.28 -38.23
CA LYS A 20 5.66 -18.41 -36.80
C LYS A 20 5.58 -17.02 -36.16
N PRO A 21 4.69 -16.82 -35.16
CA PRO A 21 4.71 -15.64 -34.33
C PRO A 21 6.06 -15.47 -33.63
N VAL A 22 6.46 -14.21 -33.45
CA VAL A 22 7.66 -13.80 -32.71
C VAL A 22 7.23 -12.75 -31.70
N THR A 23 7.64 -12.90 -30.46
CA THR A 23 7.43 -11.90 -29.42
C THR A 23 8.37 -10.72 -29.64
N VAL A 24 7.82 -9.51 -29.66
CA VAL A 24 8.58 -8.27 -29.76
C VAL A 24 8.17 -7.30 -28.65
N PRO A 25 9.12 -6.58 -28.02
CA PRO A 25 8.79 -5.49 -27.13
C PRO A 25 8.33 -4.26 -27.94
N VAL A 26 7.25 -3.63 -27.48
CA VAL A 26 6.68 -2.43 -28.09
C VAL A 26 6.58 -1.33 -27.05
N LYS A 27 7.01 -0.12 -27.41
CA LYS A 27 6.93 1.08 -26.60
C LYS A 27 5.67 1.85 -26.96
N ALA A 28 4.87 2.14 -25.94
CA ALA A 28 3.68 2.95 -26.02
C ALA A 28 3.71 4.05 -24.96
N THR A 29 2.74 4.95 -25.05
CA THR A 29 2.52 5.99 -24.04
C THR A 29 1.03 6.07 -23.75
N VAL A 30 0.68 6.07 -22.47
CA VAL A 30 -0.68 6.29 -21.99
C VAL A 30 -0.72 7.58 -21.19
N SER A 31 -1.78 8.35 -21.34
CA SER A 31 -1.98 9.54 -20.52
C SER A 31 -2.87 9.18 -19.33
N ILE A 32 -2.36 9.40 -18.12
CA ILE A 32 -3.08 9.13 -16.88
C ILE A 32 -3.32 10.42 -16.11
N GLU A 33 -4.47 10.50 -15.46
CA GLU A 33 -4.84 11.60 -14.58
C GLU A 33 -4.72 11.19 -13.12
N ILE A 34 -3.97 11.97 -12.35
CA ILE A 34 -3.82 11.87 -10.90
C ILE A 34 -4.68 12.95 -10.26
N LYS A 35 -5.55 12.55 -9.31
CA LYS A 35 -6.47 13.45 -8.59
C LYS A 35 -5.69 14.57 -7.89
N GLU A 36 -6.24 15.77 -7.92
CA GLU A 36 -5.63 16.97 -7.36
C GLU A 36 -6.60 17.63 -6.40
N PHE A 37 -6.16 17.80 -5.16
CA PHE A 37 -6.92 18.40 -4.07
C PHE A 37 -6.37 19.79 -3.77
N ILE A 38 -7.28 20.72 -3.50
CA ILE A 38 -6.92 22.03 -2.92
C ILE A 38 -6.59 21.85 -1.44
N SER A 39 -7.47 21.15 -0.72
CA SER A 39 -7.32 20.83 0.68
C SER A 39 -8.16 19.61 1.03
N LEU A 40 -7.69 18.82 1.98
CA LEU A 40 -8.45 17.74 2.60
C LEU A 40 -8.41 17.92 4.12
N PRO A 41 -9.51 17.64 4.83
CA PRO A 41 -9.53 17.70 6.28
C PRO A 41 -8.75 16.51 6.87
N VAL A 42 -8.11 16.72 8.02
CA VAL A 42 -7.41 15.66 8.74
C VAL A 42 -8.44 14.81 9.50
N ALA A 43 -8.48 13.51 9.23
CA ALA A 43 -9.32 12.55 9.93
C ALA A 43 -8.63 11.89 11.12
N PHE A 44 -7.33 11.61 11.00
CA PHE A 44 -6.57 10.95 12.06
C PHE A 44 -5.24 11.66 12.30
N ARG A 45 -4.82 11.72 13.56
CA ARG A 45 -3.43 12.07 13.94
C ARG A 45 -2.80 10.96 14.76
N LEU A 46 -1.56 10.62 14.42
CA LEU A 46 -0.71 9.68 15.14
C LEU A 46 0.69 10.30 15.30
N GLY A 47 0.92 10.98 16.43
CA GLY A 47 2.08 11.84 16.59
C GLY A 47 2.11 12.93 15.51
N ASP A 48 3.20 12.97 14.72
CA ASP A 48 3.38 13.91 13.61
C ASP A 48 2.75 13.44 12.29
N ILE A 49 2.15 12.24 12.26
CA ILE A 49 1.50 11.69 11.08
C ILE A 49 0.06 12.18 11.02
N GLU A 50 -0.29 12.84 9.92
CA GLU A 50 -1.66 13.24 9.61
C GLU A 50 -2.21 12.38 8.46
N LEU A 51 -3.43 11.86 8.64
CA LEU A 51 -4.19 11.18 7.59
C LEU A 51 -5.38 12.05 7.17
N PHE A 52 -5.46 12.32 5.87
CA PHE A 52 -6.46 13.19 5.26
C PHE A 52 -7.63 12.40 4.70
N TRP A 53 -8.83 12.93 4.80
CA TRP A 53 -10.06 12.25 4.43
C TRP A 53 -10.69 12.78 3.13
N ASP A 54 -10.82 11.91 2.14
CA ASP A 54 -11.65 12.13 0.95
C ASP A 54 -13.02 11.48 1.19
N ALA A 55 -14.01 12.30 1.55
CA ALA A 55 -15.36 11.85 1.85
C ALA A 55 -16.11 11.28 0.63
N GLU A 56 -15.80 11.77 -0.58
CA GLU A 56 -16.43 11.32 -1.82
C GLU A 56 -15.97 9.90 -2.17
N ALA A 57 -14.64 9.68 -2.16
CA ALA A 57 -14.05 8.38 -2.46
C ALA A 57 -14.03 7.43 -1.25
N LYS A 58 -14.44 7.92 -0.07
CA LYS A 58 -14.31 7.21 1.21
C LYS A 58 -12.90 6.66 1.43
N ARG A 59 -11.89 7.51 1.24
CA ARG A 59 -10.48 7.10 1.22
C ARG A 59 -9.60 8.01 2.08
N LEU A 60 -8.61 7.41 2.71
CA LEU A 60 -7.57 8.11 3.43
C LEU A 60 -6.34 8.35 2.56
N TRP A 61 -5.69 9.48 2.80
CA TRP A 61 -4.46 9.90 2.14
C TRP A 61 -3.42 10.30 3.19
N LYS A 62 -2.15 10.09 2.89
CA LYS A 62 -1.03 10.62 3.68
C LYS A 62 -0.01 11.26 2.76
N TRP A 63 0.83 12.13 3.33
CA TRP A 63 1.98 12.65 2.60
C TRP A 63 2.88 11.52 2.14
N SER A 64 3.31 11.59 0.87
CA SER A 64 4.32 10.67 0.35
C SER A 64 5.71 11.18 0.69
N TYR A 65 6.57 10.27 1.12
CA TYR A 65 7.98 10.52 1.45
C TYR A 65 8.86 9.58 0.62
N PRO A 66 10.11 9.94 0.32
CA PRO A 66 11.04 9.02 -0.30
C PRO A 66 11.34 7.83 0.63
N ASP A 67 11.34 6.62 0.06
CA ASP A 67 11.32 5.34 0.78
C ASP A 67 12.69 4.63 0.79
N TYR A 68 13.79 5.39 0.67
CA TYR A 68 15.15 4.88 0.68
C TYR A 68 15.93 5.29 1.95
N LYS A 69 16.95 4.49 2.28
CA LYS A 69 17.69 4.54 3.56
C LYS A 69 18.22 5.94 3.94
N ASP A 70 18.66 6.71 2.96
CA ASP A 70 19.28 8.03 3.14
C ASP A 70 18.39 9.18 2.61
N ALA A 71 17.09 8.93 2.51
CA ALA A 71 16.14 9.91 1.98
C ALA A 71 16.03 11.16 2.87
N PRO A 72 15.92 12.36 2.27
CA PRO A 72 15.43 13.51 3.01
C PRO A 72 14.01 13.17 3.50
N LYS A 73 13.70 13.53 4.75
CA LYS A 73 12.36 13.37 5.34
C LYS A 73 11.39 14.45 4.84
N GLU A 74 11.54 14.82 3.58
CA GLU A 74 10.76 15.85 2.92
C GLU A 74 9.66 15.21 2.09
N ARG A 75 8.58 15.96 1.92
CA ARG A 75 7.43 15.50 1.13
C ARG A 75 7.81 15.50 -0.34
N VAL A 76 7.44 14.45 -1.06
CA VAL A 76 7.70 14.35 -2.49
C VAL A 76 6.94 15.44 -3.24
N LEU A 77 7.63 16.21 -4.07
CA LEU A 77 7.05 17.25 -4.89
C LEU A 77 6.36 16.64 -6.12
N LYS A 78 5.20 17.19 -6.47
CA LYS A 78 4.47 16.87 -7.72
C LYS A 78 5.36 17.06 -8.95
N LEU A 79 6.14 18.14 -8.97
CA LEU A 79 7.04 18.47 -10.09
C LEU A 79 8.15 17.43 -10.28
N THR A 80 8.67 16.86 -9.18
CA THR A 80 9.68 15.78 -9.25
C THR A 80 9.11 14.55 -9.95
N VAL A 81 7.89 14.14 -9.58
CA VAL A 81 7.19 13.01 -10.22
C VAL A 81 6.90 13.29 -11.69
N ASP A 82 6.42 14.49 -12.04
CA ASP A 82 6.17 14.88 -13.43
C ASP A 82 7.46 14.84 -14.27
N PHE A 83 8.55 15.42 -13.75
CA PHE A 83 9.86 15.42 -14.39
C PHE A 83 10.37 14.00 -14.65
N HIS A 84 10.41 13.15 -13.62
CA HIS A 84 10.89 11.77 -13.78
C HIS A 84 9.99 10.95 -14.69
N THR A 85 8.68 11.16 -14.67
CA THR A 85 7.76 10.43 -15.56
C THR A 85 8.01 10.80 -17.02
N ARG A 86 8.11 12.11 -17.33
CA ARG A 86 8.34 12.59 -18.70
C ARG A 86 9.71 12.21 -19.24
N ASN A 87 10.73 12.20 -18.39
CA ASN A 87 12.09 11.84 -18.75
C ASN A 87 12.38 10.35 -18.58
N CYS A 88 11.34 9.50 -18.43
CA CYS A 88 11.51 8.05 -18.25
C CYS A 88 12.46 7.66 -17.10
N GLY A 89 12.67 8.55 -16.12
CA GLY A 89 13.58 8.37 -15.00
C GLY A 89 15.07 8.43 -15.35
N VAL A 90 15.47 9.12 -16.42
CA VAL A 90 16.90 9.27 -16.82
C VAL A 90 17.80 9.75 -15.67
N ASP A 91 17.33 10.70 -14.86
CA ASP A 91 18.08 11.23 -13.71
C ASP A 91 17.67 10.60 -12.37
N TYR A 92 16.92 9.50 -12.41
CA TYR A 92 16.50 8.80 -11.21
C TYR A 92 17.57 7.79 -10.79
N LYS A 93 18.11 7.97 -9.58
CA LYS A 93 19.31 7.26 -9.10
C LYS A 93 19.10 5.74 -8.90
N TYR A 94 17.86 5.29 -8.74
CA TYR A 94 17.56 3.91 -8.38
C TYR A 94 17.08 3.10 -9.60
N SER A 95 17.44 1.82 -9.62
CA SER A 95 17.02 0.90 -10.68
C SER A 95 15.55 0.46 -10.57
N MET A 96 14.92 0.68 -9.41
CA MET A 96 13.54 0.28 -9.11
C MET A 96 12.65 1.51 -8.89
N PRO A 97 11.36 1.47 -9.26
CA PRO A 97 10.45 2.57 -9.01
C PRO A 97 10.37 2.90 -7.51
N GLY A 98 10.37 4.18 -7.18
CA GLY A 98 10.12 4.71 -5.85
C GLY A 98 9.08 5.83 -5.89
N THR A 99 8.85 6.51 -4.77
CA THR A 99 7.81 7.54 -4.67
C THR A 99 8.05 8.77 -5.56
N GLU A 100 9.31 9.09 -5.84
CA GLU A 100 9.72 10.19 -6.74
C GLU A 100 9.63 9.82 -8.22
N ALA A 101 9.75 8.53 -8.55
CA ALA A 101 9.66 8.01 -9.91
C ALA A 101 8.76 6.76 -9.98
N PRO A 102 7.46 6.90 -9.67
CA PRO A 102 6.54 5.78 -9.50
C PRO A 102 6.33 4.99 -10.79
N PHE A 103 6.51 5.61 -11.95
CA PHE A 103 6.37 4.97 -13.25
C PHE A 103 7.70 4.64 -13.93
N HIS A 104 8.81 4.69 -13.18
CA HIS A 104 10.11 4.27 -13.71
C HIS A 104 10.08 2.79 -14.10
N ASN A 105 10.66 2.46 -15.26
CA ASN A 105 10.86 1.09 -15.71
C ASN A 105 9.58 0.22 -15.71
N ILE A 106 8.44 0.79 -16.10
CA ILE A 106 7.22 -0.03 -16.25
C ILE A 106 7.33 -0.93 -17.48
N TRP A 107 7.55 -2.20 -17.18
CA TRP A 107 7.43 -3.33 -18.08
C TRP A 107 6.59 -4.42 -17.42
N PHE A 108 5.79 -5.16 -18.18
CA PHE A 108 4.96 -6.24 -17.63
C PHE A 108 5.38 -7.59 -18.22
N ARG A 109 5.81 -8.50 -17.34
CA ARG A 109 6.16 -9.90 -17.67
C ARG A 109 7.22 -10.07 -18.78
N MET A 110 8.19 -9.17 -18.88
CA MET A 110 9.41 -9.41 -19.66
C MET A 110 10.20 -10.54 -18.98
N SER A 111 10.66 -11.53 -19.74
CA SER A 111 11.49 -12.59 -19.17
C SER A 111 12.77 -11.99 -18.58
N SER A 112 13.15 -12.50 -17.41
CA SER A 112 14.41 -12.19 -16.72
C SER A 112 15.58 -12.50 -17.65
N GLY A 113 16.09 -11.49 -18.34
CA GLY A 113 17.12 -11.64 -19.38
C GLY A 113 17.10 -10.53 -20.43
N ILE A 114 15.98 -9.79 -20.56
CA ILE A 114 15.83 -8.71 -21.54
C ILE A 114 16.30 -7.34 -20.99
N HIS A 115 16.67 -7.24 -19.70
CA HIS A 115 17.05 -5.97 -19.05
C HIS A 115 18.23 -5.23 -19.72
N GLU A 116 19.17 -5.96 -20.32
CA GLU A 116 20.41 -5.38 -20.86
C GLU A 116 20.28 -4.91 -22.31
N TRP A 117 19.31 -5.45 -23.06
CA TRP A 117 19.15 -5.24 -24.52
C TRP A 117 18.19 -4.10 -24.89
N LEU A 118 17.40 -3.61 -23.93
CA LEU A 118 16.38 -2.57 -24.15
C LEU A 118 16.93 -1.15 -24.12
N LYS A 119 18.23 -0.99 -23.86
CA LYS A 119 18.81 0.34 -23.77
C LYS A 119 18.82 1.06 -25.12
N ASP A 120 19.06 0.38 -26.24
CA ASP A 120 19.17 1.12 -27.52
C ASP A 120 18.75 0.41 -28.84
N GLU A 121 18.57 -0.92 -28.94
CA GLU A 121 18.46 -1.56 -30.28
C GLU A 121 17.15 -2.30 -30.63
N ILE A 122 16.32 -2.72 -29.67
CA ILE A 122 15.09 -3.47 -29.97
C ILE A 122 13.92 -2.92 -29.14
N VAL A 123 13.59 -1.64 -29.34
CA VAL A 123 12.35 -1.07 -28.80
C VAL A 123 11.63 -0.36 -29.93
N LEU A 124 10.54 -0.96 -30.40
CA LEU A 124 9.74 -0.40 -31.49
C LEU A 124 8.75 0.61 -30.92
N TRP A 125 8.68 1.82 -31.47
CA TRP A 125 7.59 2.75 -31.15
C TRP A 125 6.32 2.35 -31.89
N GLU A 126 5.17 2.28 -31.20
CA GLU A 126 3.86 1.87 -31.76
C GLU A 126 3.56 2.44 -33.18
N SER A 127 3.89 3.71 -33.41
CA SER A 127 3.75 4.39 -34.72
C SER A 127 4.78 3.95 -35.78
N SER A 128 6.00 3.59 -35.38
CA SER A 128 7.09 3.11 -36.24
C SER A 128 7.08 1.59 -36.50
N VAL A 129 6.29 0.83 -35.73
CA VAL A 129 6.25 -0.65 -35.73
C VAL A 129 5.87 -1.24 -37.09
N LYS A 130 4.83 -0.69 -37.74
CA LYS A 130 4.29 -1.29 -38.99
C LYS A 130 5.24 -1.17 -40.17
N GLU A 131 5.99 -0.07 -40.25
CA GLU A 131 6.85 0.23 -41.39
C GLU A 131 8.28 -0.30 -41.21
N SER A 132 8.85 -0.21 -40.01
CA SER A 132 10.27 -0.56 -39.76
C SER A 132 10.55 -2.07 -39.70
N VAL A 133 9.61 -2.89 -39.22
CA VAL A 133 9.84 -4.33 -39.00
C VAL A 133 9.21 -5.20 -40.07
N GLY A 134 8.43 -4.61 -40.99
CA GLY A 134 7.72 -5.34 -42.02
C GLY A 134 6.81 -6.41 -41.40
N ILE A 135 5.95 -6.01 -40.48
CA ILE A 135 4.97 -6.91 -39.86
C ILE A 135 3.88 -7.24 -40.87
N ARG A 136 3.53 -8.52 -40.95
CA ARG A 136 2.41 -9.02 -41.75
C ARG A 136 1.13 -9.07 -40.93
N GLU A 137 1.23 -9.50 -39.68
CA GLU A 137 0.07 -9.78 -38.82
C GLU A 137 0.39 -9.51 -37.35
N TRP A 138 -0.58 -8.93 -36.65
CA TRP A 138 -0.58 -8.76 -35.20
C TRP A 138 -1.46 -9.84 -34.59
N VAL A 139 -0.88 -10.70 -33.77
CA VAL A 139 -1.56 -11.89 -33.24
C VAL A 139 -2.19 -11.58 -31.88
N SER A 140 -1.41 -11.04 -30.95
CA SER A 140 -1.84 -10.74 -29.59
C SER A 140 -0.89 -9.74 -28.92
N ASP A 141 -1.32 -9.14 -27.81
CA ASP A 141 -0.46 -8.36 -26.93
C ASP A 141 -0.98 -8.29 -25.49
N ASN A 142 -0.13 -7.84 -24.56
CA ASN A 142 -0.51 -7.59 -23.17
C ASN A 142 -0.61 -6.09 -22.83
N ARG A 143 -0.83 -5.22 -23.83
CA ARG A 143 -0.85 -3.75 -23.66
C ARG A 143 -1.85 -3.32 -22.59
N GLN A 144 -3.05 -3.90 -22.62
CA GLN A 144 -4.10 -3.57 -21.66
C GLN A 144 -3.72 -3.97 -20.24
N GLU A 145 -3.06 -5.12 -20.03
CA GLU A 145 -2.60 -5.53 -18.70
C GLU A 145 -1.59 -4.52 -18.11
N VAL A 146 -0.73 -3.93 -18.96
CA VAL A 146 0.22 -2.90 -18.53
C VAL A 146 -0.50 -1.60 -18.20
N ILE A 147 -1.51 -1.21 -18.99
CA ILE A 147 -2.33 -0.03 -18.72
C ILE A 147 -3.08 -0.21 -17.40
N ASP A 148 -3.72 -1.35 -17.17
CA ASP A 148 -4.44 -1.65 -15.92
C ASP A 148 -3.51 -1.60 -14.71
N PHE A 149 -2.27 -2.07 -14.85
CA PHE A 149 -1.23 -1.94 -13.82
C PHE A 149 -0.87 -0.49 -13.52
N ILE A 150 -0.69 0.32 -14.58
CA ILE A 150 -0.40 1.76 -14.46
C ILE A 150 -1.56 2.48 -13.77
N GLU A 151 -2.80 2.22 -14.20
CA GLU A 151 -4.01 2.81 -13.64
C GLU A 151 -4.19 2.43 -12.16
N LYS A 152 -3.99 1.15 -11.83
CA LYS A 152 -4.01 0.69 -10.43
C LYS A 152 -2.97 1.39 -9.57
N LYS A 153 -1.77 1.61 -10.10
CA LYS A 153 -0.71 2.33 -9.40
C LYS A 153 -1.08 3.80 -9.20
N ALA A 154 -1.56 4.46 -10.26
CA ALA A 154 -2.00 5.86 -10.22
C ALA A 154 -3.21 6.08 -9.30
N ALA A 155 -4.12 5.10 -9.18
CA ALA A 155 -5.25 5.16 -8.26
C ALA A 155 -4.81 5.25 -6.79
N GLY A 156 -3.59 4.80 -6.46
CA GLY A 156 -2.98 4.95 -5.14
C GLY A 156 -2.33 6.32 -4.89
N MET A 157 -2.45 7.26 -5.83
CA MET A 157 -1.76 8.54 -5.82
C MET A 157 -2.74 9.71 -5.93
N ALA A 158 -2.39 10.81 -5.27
CA ALA A 158 -3.05 12.09 -5.45
C ALA A 158 -2.04 13.23 -5.24
N THR A 159 -2.49 14.47 -5.42
CA THR A 159 -1.68 15.67 -5.15
C THR A 159 -2.45 16.65 -4.30
N MET A 160 -1.75 17.37 -3.43
CA MET A 160 -2.32 18.46 -2.63
C MET A 160 -1.24 19.52 -2.39
N ASN A 161 -1.54 20.78 -2.70
CA ASN A 161 -0.63 21.92 -2.52
C ASN A 161 0.77 21.71 -3.13
N GLY A 162 0.85 21.09 -4.31
CA GLY A 162 2.12 20.84 -5.00
C GLY A 162 2.93 19.64 -4.49
N TYR A 163 2.42 18.91 -3.50
CA TYR A 163 3.04 17.69 -2.96
C TYR A 163 2.25 16.44 -3.32
N MET A 164 2.93 15.31 -3.30
CA MET A 164 2.33 14.00 -3.53
C MET A 164 1.67 13.45 -2.27
N LEU A 165 0.49 12.87 -2.46
CA LEU A 165 -0.22 12.06 -1.49
C LEU A 165 -0.20 10.61 -1.96
N GLU A 166 -0.11 9.69 -1.01
CA GLU A 166 -0.31 8.26 -1.23
C GLU A 166 -1.53 7.76 -0.45
N ALA A 167 -2.22 6.77 -1.01
CA ALA A 167 -3.36 6.16 -0.35
C ALA A 167 -2.93 5.56 0.98
N ALA A 168 -3.61 5.97 2.05
CA ALA A 168 -3.38 5.49 3.39
C ALA A 168 -4.45 4.48 3.79
N ARG A 169 -4.14 3.72 4.83
CA ARG A 169 -5.03 2.72 5.40
C ARG A 169 -5.46 3.20 6.78
N GLU A 170 -6.65 2.79 7.19
CA GLU A 170 -7.18 3.16 8.49
C GLU A 170 -6.27 2.63 9.61
N PRO A 171 -5.90 3.49 10.58
CA PRO A 171 -5.17 3.06 11.75
C PRO A 171 -6.05 2.17 12.63
N ILE A 172 -5.44 1.18 13.27
CA ILE A 172 -6.12 0.25 14.19
C ILE A 172 -5.23 0.03 15.41
N TYR A 173 -5.83 -0.33 16.54
CA TYR A 173 -5.08 -0.93 17.64
C TYR A 173 -5.08 -2.44 17.47
N TYR A 174 -3.99 -3.10 17.84
CA TYR A 174 -3.95 -4.55 17.86
C TYR A 174 -3.11 -5.07 19.03
N THR A 175 -3.52 -6.21 19.55
CA THR A 175 -2.80 -6.92 20.61
C THR A 175 -1.94 -8.03 20.00
N CYS A 176 -0.72 -8.16 20.49
CA CYS A 176 0.20 -9.24 20.11
C CYS A 176 0.85 -9.82 21.37
N THR A 177 1.02 -11.13 21.42
CA THR A 177 1.74 -11.82 22.49
C THR A 177 3.08 -12.30 21.99
N PHE A 178 4.08 -12.30 22.86
CA PHE A 178 5.43 -12.77 22.55
C PHE A 178 5.86 -13.81 23.57
N GLY A 179 6.54 -14.86 23.10
CA GLY A 179 7.06 -15.92 23.95
C GLY A 179 5.98 -16.68 24.73
N MET A 180 6.37 -17.25 25.88
CA MET A 180 5.59 -18.26 26.59
C MET A 180 4.64 -17.69 27.65
N GLY A 181 4.71 -16.39 27.95
CA GLY A 181 3.98 -15.76 29.05
C GLY A 181 4.79 -15.73 30.35
N SER A 182 4.16 -15.36 31.47
CA SER A 182 4.80 -15.18 32.78
C SER A 182 6.02 -14.25 32.72
N ASN A 183 5.89 -13.14 31.98
CA ASN A 183 6.92 -12.15 31.67
C ASN A 183 8.05 -12.66 30.75
N HIS A 184 7.96 -13.87 30.20
CA HIS A 184 8.92 -14.41 29.24
C HIS A 184 8.50 -14.09 27.79
N GLY A 185 8.62 -12.81 27.43
CA GLY A 185 8.28 -12.23 26.11
C GLY A 185 7.21 -11.15 26.19
N GLY A 186 6.22 -11.32 27.06
CA GLY A 186 5.21 -10.32 27.39
C GLY A 186 4.05 -10.22 26.39
N THR A 187 3.17 -9.26 26.66
CA THR A 187 2.03 -8.91 25.79
C THR A 187 2.12 -7.43 25.45
N GLY A 188 1.86 -7.07 24.19
CA GLY A 188 1.94 -5.69 23.72
C GLY A 188 0.67 -5.23 23.01
N LEU A 189 0.32 -3.96 23.23
CA LEU A 189 -0.68 -3.21 22.48
C LEU A 189 0.05 -2.28 21.50
N PHE A 190 -0.36 -2.28 20.24
CA PHE A 190 0.30 -1.52 19.17
C PHE A 190 -0.70 -0.74 18.32
N VAL A 191 -0.22 0.32 17.66
CA VAL A 191 -0.93 0.96 16.55
C VAL A 191 -0.40 0.41 15.23
N GLY A 192 -1.31 -0.11 14.42
CA GLY A 192 -1.02 -0.57 13.06
C GLY A 192 -1.95 0.11 12.06
N SER A 193 -2.02 -0.48 10.86
CA SER A 193 -3.05 -0.16 9.89
C SER A 193 -3.71 -1.45 9.43
N THR A 194 -4.98 -1.40 9.02
CA THR A 194 -5.70 -2.57 8.49
C THR A 194 -4.81 -3.34 7.49
N LYS A 195 -4.81 -4.69 7.49
CA LYS A 195 -3.88 -5.59 6.74
C LYS A 195 -2.40 -5.15 6.67
N ALA A 196 -1.81 -4.60 7.72
CA ALA A 196 -0.42 -4.98 8.02
C ALA A 196 -0.39 -6.50 8.25
N SER A 197 0.76 -7.14 8.22
CA SER A 197 0.92 -8.56 8.60
C SER A 197 0.69 -8.72 10.11
N VAL A 198 -0.48 -8.30 10.60
CA VAL A 198 -0.95 -8.61 11.94
C VAL A 198 -1.20 -10.11 11.91
N ALA A 199 -0.55 -10.85 12.80
CA ALA A 199 -0.65 -12.30 12.85
C ALA A 199 -2.13 -12.71 12.78
N GLU A 200 -2.48 -13.83 12.14
CA GLU A 200 -3.89 -14.24 11.98
C GLU A 200 -4.66 -14.36 13.32
N GLU A 201 -3.93 -14.39 14.43
CA GLU A 201 -4.42 -14.45 15.81
C GLU A 201 -4.50 -13.09 16.54
N SER A 202 -4.11 -11.99 15.91
CA SER A 202 -4.14 -10.68 16.56
C SER A 202 -5.56 -10.13 16.64
N PHE A 203 -5.96 -9.71 17.83
CA PHE A 203 -7.25 -9.05 18.02
C PHE A 203 -7.13 -7.56 17.68
N GLU A 204 -7.90 -7.10 16.69
CA GLU A 204 -7.85 -5.75 16.13
C GLU A 204 -9.03 -4.89 16.62
N PHE A 205 -8.75 -3.63 16.93
CA PHE A 205 -9.71 -2.63 17.39
C PHE A 205 -9.68 -1.41 16.44
N PRO A 206 -10.84 -0.93 15.98
CA PRO A 206 -11.01 0.38 15.36
C PRO A 206 -10.29 1.51 16.12
N ALA A 207 -9.92 2.56 15.39
CA ALA A 207 -9.17 3.72 15.92
C ALA A 207 -9.88 4.47 17.05
N ASP A 208 -11.21 4.39 17.12
CA ASP A 208 -12.06 5.02 18.14
C ASP A 208 -12.31 4.14 19.37
N GLN A 209 -11.75 2.91 19.42
CA GLN A 209 -11.98 1.93 20.48
C GLN A 209 -10.74 1.66 21.34
N LEU A 210 -9.99 2.72 21.69
CA LEU A 210 -8.77 2.61 22.51
C LEU A 210 -9.02 1.95 23.88
N SER A 211 -10.06 2.36 24.60
CA SER A 211 -10.33 1.84 25.94
C SER A 211 -10.59 0.33 25.93
N GLU A 212 -11.38 -0.14 24.96
CA GLU A 212 -11.64 -1.57 24.76
C GLU A 212 -10.36 -2.33 24.39
N ALA A 213 -9.48 -1.70 23.60
CA ALA A 213 -8.21 -2.30 23.20
C ALA A 213 -7.26 -2.48 24.39
N ILE A 214 -7.20 -1.48 25.29
CA ILE A 214 -6.42 -1.56 26.54
C ILE A 214 -6.98 -2.65 27.44
N GLU A 215 -8.29 -2.63 27.72
CA GLU A 215 -8.93 -3.62 28.59
C GLU A 215 -8.70 -5.05 28.11
N TYR A 216 -8.89 -5.29 26.81
CA TYR A 216 -8.63 -6.60 26.23
C TYR A 216 -7.15 -6.99 26.36
N ALA A 217 -6.23 -6.10 26.00
CA ALA A 217 -4.81 -6.41 26.03
C ALA A 217 -4.29 -6.66 27.46
N GLU A 218 -4.78 -5.91 28.45
CA GLU A 218 -4.51 -6.15 29.87
C GLU A 218 -5.07 -7.50 30.33
N SER A 219 -6.29 -7.86 29.90
CA SER A 219 -6.86 -9.17 30.22
C SER A 219 -6.01 -10.32 29.67
N VAL A 220 -5.49 -10.18 28.44
CA VAL A 220 -4.59 -11.17 27.83
C VAL A 220 -3.29 -11.28 28.61
N ALA A 221 -2.70 -10.14 28.99
CA ALA A 221 -1.46 -10.12 29.78
C ALA A 221 -1.64 -10.81 31.14
N LEU A 222 -2.70 -10.45 31.88
CA LEU A 222 -2.98 -11.03 33.19
C LEU A 222 -3.22 -12.55 33.11
N ASN A 223 -3.99 -13.01 32.11
CA ASN A 223 -4.23 -14.44 31.88
C ASN A 223 -2.96 -15.23 31.56
N ARG A 224 -1.95 -14.58 30.98
CA ARG A 224 -0.63 -15.17 30.69
C ARG A 224 0.35 -15.04 31.85
N GLY A 225 0.01 -14.31 32.92
CA GLY A 225 0.95 -13.95 33.98
C GLY A 225 1.96 -12.88 33.57
N ASP A 226 1.72 -12.14 32.48
CA ASP A 226 2.57 -11.05 32.00
C ASP A 226 2.32 -9.76 32.80
N THR A 227 2.54 -9.80 34.12
CA THR A 227 2.27 -8.67 35.04
C THR A 227 3.09 -7.43 34.72
N ASP A 228 4.26 -7.58 34.11
CA ASP A 228 5.16 -6.48 33.76
C ASP A 228 4.66 -5.67 32.55
N SER A 229 3.65 -6.20 31.84
CA SER A 229 3.03 -5.53 30.69
C SER A 229 1.89 -4.58 31.09
N VAL A 230 1.48 -4.55 32.37
CA VAL A 230 0.34 -3.77 32.88
C VAL A 230 0.86 -2.63 33.79
N PRO A 231 0.32 -1.38 33.70
CA PRO A 231 -0.76 -0.93 32.82
C PRO A 231 -0.32 -0.81 31.36
N MET A 232 -1.24 -1.08 30.44
CA MET A 232 -0.95 -1.03 29.01
C MET A 232 -1.09 0.37 28.43
N SER A 233 -0.24 0.64 27.44
CA SER A 233 -0.37 1.77 26.53
C SER A 233 0.03 1.35 25.12
N PRO A 234 -0.62 1.90 24.08
CA PRO A 234 -0.31 1.52 22.70
C PRO A 234 1.08 2.00 22.30
N SER A 235 1.94 1.06 21.94
CA SER A 235 3.21 1.35 21.27
C SER A 235 2.92 1.96 19.90
N GLY A 236 3.52 3.11 19.63
CA GLY A 236 3.20 3.95 18.46
C GLY A 236 2.32 5.17 18.78
N GLY A 237 1.80 5.27 20.01
CA GLY A 237 1.03 6.41 20.49
C GLY A 237 -0.48 6.24 20.39
N VAL A 238 -1.22 7.29 20.75
CA VAL A 238 -2.69 7.30 20.71
C VAL A 238 -3.17 7.91 19.40
N VAL A 239 -4.06 7.20 18.71
CA VAL A 239 -4.73 7.71 17.52
C VAL A 239 -5.78 8.73 17.95
N GLN A 240 -5.66 9.95 17.45
CA GLN A 240 -6.70 10.98 17.60
C GLN A 240 -7.65 10.90 16.41
N VAL A 241 -8.92 10.56 16.66
CA VAL A 241 -9.97 10.55 15.65
C VAL A 241 -10.63 11.93 15.60
N LEU A 242 -10.46 12.64 14.48
CA LEU A 242 -11.01 13.98 14.25
C LEU A 242 -12.28 13.95 13.38
N ILE A 243 -12.44 12.90 12.57
CA ILE A 243 -13.62 12.68 11.72
C ILE A 243 -14.12 11.25 11.98
N PRO A 244 -15.15 11.06 12.83
CA PRO A 244 -15.66 9.74 13.18
C PRO A 244 -16.14 8.93 11.97
N GLU A 245 -16.70 9.58 10.95
CA GLU A 245 -17.20 8.91 9.74
C GLU A 245 -16.07 8.31 8.88
N ALA A 246 -14.82 8.73 9.11
CA ALA A 246 -13.64 8.15 8.48
C ALA A 246 -13.21 6.82 9.13
N VAL A 247 -13.79 6.43 10.27
CA VAL A 247 -13.61 5.11 10.89
C VAL A 247 -14.51 4.12 10.16
N GLN A 248 -13.91 3.31 9.28
CA GLN A 248 -14.61 2.36 8.42
C GLN A 248 -14.35 0.91 8.81
N PHE A 249 -13.27 0.63 9.53
CA PHE A 249 -12.94 -0.70 9.98
C PHE A 249 -14.01 -1.19 10.94
N ARG A 250 -14.51 -2.39 10.68
CA ARG A 250 -15.48 -3.07 11.53
C ARG A 250 -14.93 -4.45 11.81
N ARG A 251 -14.89 -4.83 13.09
CA ARG A 251 -14.46 -6.16 13.51
C ARG A 251 -15.38 -7.21 12.87
N LYS A 252 -14.81 -8.34 12.46
CA LYS A 252 -15.61 -9.48 12.00
C LYS A 252 -16.28 -10.20 13.18
N ASN A 253 -15.65 -10.21 14.35
CA ASN A 253 -16.14 -10.85 15.57
C ASN A 253 -15.92 -9.88 16.75
N ALA A 254 -16.98 -9.29 17.30
CA ALA A 254 -16.91 -8.70 18.63
C ALA A 254 -16.94 -9.85 19.65
N PRO A 255 -16.19 -9.79 20.77
CA PRO A 255 -16.46 -10.69 21.88
C PRO A 255 -17.86 -10.32 22.39
N ASP A 256 -18.76 -11.29 22.46
CA ASP A 256 -20.04 -11.10 23.14
C ASP A 256 -19.72 -10.68 24.58
N SER A 257 -20.22 -9.53 25.02
CA SER A 257 -20.09 -9.03 26.39
C SER A 257 -20.91 -9.85 27.41
N THR A 258 -21.14 -11.13 27.13
CA THR A 258 -22.01 -12.05 27.85
C THR A 258 -21.36 -13.43 27.94
N VAL A 259 -20.22 -13.52 28.63
CA VAL A 259 -19.87 -14.72 29.41
C VAL A 259 -19.25 -14.27 30.73
N VAL A 260 -20.08 -13.70 31.59
CA VAL A 260 -19.89 -13.79 33.04
C VAL A 260 -21.03 -14.66 33.56
N GLU A 261 -21.03 -15.94 33.19
CA GLU A 261 -21.86 -16.92 33.89
C GLU A 261 -21.11 -17.42 35.12
N SER A 262 -21.56 -16.88 36.26
CA SER A 262 -21.53 -17.44 37.60
C SER A 262 -20.81 -18.78 37.79
N VAL A 263 -19.67 -18.74 38.48
CA VAL A 263 -19.24 -19.86 39.32
C VAL A 263 -20.15 -19.89 40.55
N ALA A 264 -21.32 -20.50 40.41
CA ALA A 264 -22.16 -20.90 41.53
C ALA A 264 -21.74 -22.31 41.96
N GLY A 265 -21.63 -22.49 43.27
CA GLY A 265 -20.85 -23.54 43.92
C GLY A 265 -21.29 -24.97 43.63
N ASN A 266 -20.30 -25.85 43.57
CA ASN A 266 -20.46 -27.25 43.92
C ASN A 266 -19.91 -27.44 45.33
N GLU A 267 -20.84 -27.59 46.27
CA GLU A 267 -20.57 -28.16 47.59
C GLU A 267 -20.06 -29.60 47.40
N VAL A 268 -18.95 -29.88 48.06
CA VAL A 268 -18.41 -31.23 48.24
C VAL A 268 -19.22 -31.89 49.36
N LEU A 269 -20.07 -32.86 49.01
CA LEU A 269 -20.59 -33.83 49.95
C LEU A 269 -19.70 -35.08 49.88
N CYS A 270 -18.86 -35.23 50.90
CA CYS A 270 -18.26 -36.50 51.27
C CYS A 270 -19.10 -37.11 52.39
N ASP A 271 -19.61 -38.32 52.15
CA ASP A 271 -19.76 -39.40 53.13
C ASP A 271 -19.47 -40.72 52.40
#